data_AF-A0A7V2Y412-F1
#
_entry.id   AF-A0A7V2Y412-F1
#
_cell.length_a   1.000
_cell.length_b   1.000
_cell.length_c   1.000
_cell.angle_alpha   90.00
_cell.angle_beta   90.00
_cell.angle_gamma   90.00
#
_symmetry.space_group_name_H-M   'P 1'
#
loop_
_entity.id
_entity.type
_entity.pdbx_description
1 polymer ?
#
loop_
_entity_poly.entity_id
_entity_poly.type
_entity_poly.pdbx_seq_one_letter_code
_entity_poly.pdbx_strand_id
1 'polypeptide(L)'
;MKRLLGFLFGSRREGGIPPAARPSDMQSPSERPQLYRIDFDMMLKGSIYPRRGGPVRQYGVTVNGSTRLVTSGEMVDEETLQALIAAGAVRAPLAQIPPKASKPALLDHTETEGDLY
;
A
#
# COMPACT_ATOMS: atom_id res chain seq x y z
N MET A 1 -33.63 6.21 45.24
CA MET A 1 -33.39 6.46 43.79
C MET A 1 -32.99 5.14 43.14
N LYS A 2 -33.77 4.67 42.15
CA LYS A 2 -33.53 3.43 41.37
C LYS A 2 -32.49 3.70 40.28
N ARG A 3 -31.50 2.82 40.11
CA ARG A 3 -30.90 2.49 38.80
C ARG A 3 -30.46 1.02 38.77
N LEU A 4 -31.13 0.27 37.91
CA LEU A 4 -30.68 -0.99 37.31
C LEU A 4 -29.33 -0.76 36.63
N LEU A 5 -28.45 -1.76 36.67
CA LEU A 5 -27.98 -2.41 35.45
C LEU A 5 -27.31 -3.73 35.81
N GLY A 6 -28.00 -4.83 35.50
CA GLY A 6 -27.42 -6.16 35.50
C GLY A 6 -26.63 -6.39 34.22
N PHE A 7 -25.45 -6.95 34.35
CA PHE A 7 -24.76 -7.71 33.31
C PHE A 7 -23.88 -8.74 34.00
N LEU A 8 -24.43 -9.94 34.26
CA LEU A 8 -23.63 -11.14 34.48
C LEU A 8 -24.01 -12.13 33.37
N PHE A 9 -23.32 -12.02 32.24
CA PHE A 9 -23.30 -13.11 31.26
C PHE A 9 -22.44 -14.23 31.86
N GLY A 10 -23.13 -15.21 32.43
CA GLY A 10 -22.52 -16.47 32.88
C GLY A 10 -22.03 -17.28 31.68
N SER A 11 -20.75 -17.66 31.74
CA SER A 11 -20.09 -18.57 30.82
C SER A 11 -20.83 -19.90 30.69
N ARG A 12 -21.27 -20.23 29.48
CA ARG A 12 -21.71 -21.58 29.12
C ARG A 12 -20.57 -22.33 28.43
N ARG A 13 -20.50 -23.61 28.75
CA ARG A 13 -19.45 -24.60 28.55
C ARG A 13 -19.35 -25.08 27.08
N GLU A 14 -18.35 -25.94 26.88
CA GLU A 14 -18.28 -27.08 25.95
C GLU A 14 -17.39 -26.94 24.71
N GLY A 15 -16.58 -27.99 24.50
CA GLY A 15 -15.97 -28.31 23.21
C GLY A 15 -14.48 -28.58 23.30
N GLY A 16 -14.09 -29.74 23.81
CA GLY A 16 -12.74 -30.28 23.60
C GLY A 16 -12.51 -30.48 22.10
N ILE A 17 -11.38 -29.99 21.60
CA ILE A 17 -10.90 -30.23 20.24
C ILE A 17 -9.55 -30.95 20.38
N PRO A 18 -9.37 -32.14 19.76
CA PRO A 18 -8.15 -32.93 19.88
C PRO A 18 -6.93 -32.23 19.25
N PRO A 19 -5.70 -32.41 19.79
CA PRO A 19 -4.47 -31.78 19.27
C PRO A 19 -3.91 -32.51 18.04
N ALA A 20 -4.77 -32.89 17.09
CA ALA A 20 -4.41 -33.69 15.92
C ALA A 20 -4.99 -33.10 14.63
N ALA A 21 -4.64 -31.84 14.35
CA ALA A 21 -4.71 -31.26 13.00
C ALA A 21 -3.89 -29.97 13.00
N ARG A 22 -2.56 -30.09 13.11
CA ARG A 22 -1.69 -29.05 12.54
C ARG A 22 -1.42 -29.50 11.10
N PRO A 23 -2.15 -29.01 10.08
CA PRO A 23 -1.50 -28.93 8.79
C PRO A 23 -0.26 -28.07 9.01
N SER A 24 0.90 -28.66 8.76
CA SER A 24 2.11 -27.92 8.49
C SER A 24 1.84 -27.12 7.22
N ASP A 25 1.17 -25.98 7.36
CA ASP A 25 1.15 -24.96 6.34
C ASP A 25 2.57 -24.40 6.28
N MET A 26 3.39 -25.06 5.47
CA MET A 26 4.52 -24.44 4.81
C MET A 26 3.95 -23.31 3.94
N GLN A 27 3.58 -22.20 4.57
CA GLN A 27 3.46 -20.93 3.90
C GLN A 27 4.87 -20.52 3.51
N SER A 28 5.21 -20.79 2.25
CA SER A 28 6.30 -20.15 1.55
C SER A 28 6.33 -18.65 1.88
N PRO A 29 7.48 -18.05 2.22
CA PRO A 29 7.58 -16.63 2.58
C PRO A 29 7.46 -15.68 1.38
N SER A 30 6.71 -16.07 0.35
CA SER A 30 6.51 -15.28 -0.85
C SER A 30 5.49 -14.17 -0.61
N GLU A 31 6.02 -12.95 -0.55
CA GLU A 31 5.36 -11.66 -0.80
C GLU A 31 4.42 -11.14 0.29
N ARG A 32 5.02 -10.68 1.40
CA ARG A 32 4.35 -9.64 2.20
C ARG A 32 4.33 -8.35 1.38
N PRO A 33 3.19 -7.65 1.26
CA PRO A 33 3.14 -6.38 0.55
C PRO A 33 4.14 -5.41 1.18
N GLN A 34 5.07 -4.93 0.37
CA GLN A 34 6.10 -4.01 0.85
C GLN A 34 5.45 -2.65 1.10
N LEU A 35 5.50 -2.22 2.36
CA LEU A 35 4.96 -0.93 2.77
C LEU A 35 6.12 0.06 2.95
N TYR A 36 5.92 1.28 2.46
CA TYR A 36 6.91 2.34 2.48
C TYR A 36 6.45 3.47 3.39
N ARG A 37 7.33 3.91 4.29
CA ARG A 37 7.07 5.08 5.13
C ARG A 37 7.37 6.35 4.35
N ILE A 38 6.44 7.32 4.38
CA ILE A 38 6.67 8.63 3.78
C ILE A 38 7.00 9.64 4.87
N ASP A 39 8.27 9.94 5.09
CA ASP A 39 8.65 10.94 6.09
C ASP A 39 8.34 12.38 5.65
N PHE A 40 8.26 13.29 6.61
CA PHE A 40 7.90 14.70 6.37
C PHE A 40 8.83 15.37 5.35
N ASP A 41 10.14 15.17 5.49
CA ASP A 41 11.15 15.77 4.61
C ASP A 41 11.15 15.16 3.20
N MET A 42 10.63 13.92 3.06
CA MET A 42 10.46 13.30 1.75
C MET A 42 9.30 13.91 0.97
N MET A 43 8.24 14.37 1.65
CA MET A 43 7.04 14.91 1.01
C MET A 43 7.26 16.39 0.66
N LEU A 44 7.40 16.70 -0.63
CA LEU A 44 7.73 18.02 -1.17
C LEU A 44 6.50 18.91 -1.42
N LYS A 45 5.33 18.31 -1.68
CA LYS A 45 4.07 19.01 -1.97
C LYS A 45 3.02 18.70 -0.91
N GLY A 46 1.98 19.55 -0.83
CA GLY A 46 0.84 19.36 0.06
C GLY A 46 0.73 20.45 1.13
N SER A 47 -0.36 20.39 1.89
CA SER A 47 -0.66 21.35 2.94
C SER A 47 -0.05 20.90 4.27
N ILE A 48 0.57 21.83 5.00
CA ILE A 48 1.16 21.56 6.32
C ILE A 48 0.14 21.86 7.40
N TYR A 49 -0.06 20.90 8.31
CA TYR A 49 -0.97 21.01 9.45
C TYR A 49 -0.24 20.76 10.77
N PRO A 50 -0.51 21.55 11.82
CA PRO A 50 0.03 21.29 13.15
C PRO A 50 -0.66 20.07 13.80
N ARG A 51 0.12 19.16 14.39
CA ARG A 51 -0.36 18.04 15.23
C ARG A 51 0.40 17.99 16.56
N ARG A 52 -0.15 17.27 17.55
CA ARG A 52 0.47 17.08 18.88
C ARG A 52 1.91 16.53 18.82
N GLY A 53 2.26 15.78 17.77
CA GLY A 53 3.60 15.19 17.57
C GLY A 53 4.51 15.96 16.62
N GLY A 54 4.13 17.17 16.21
CA GLY A 54 4.85 17.96 15.20
C GLY A 54 4.01 18.26 13.96
N PRO A 55 4.50 19.11 13.05
CA PRO A 55 3.82 19.39 11.79
C PRO A 55 3.77 18.13 10.92
N VAL A 56 2.64 17.94 10.23
CA VAL A 56 2.48 16.90 9.21
C VAL A 56 2.13 17.55 7.88
N ARG A 57 2.50 16.92 6.77
CA ARG A 57 2.12 17.35 5.42
C ARG A 57 1.11 16.36 4.84
N GLN A 58 0.08 16.87 4.18
CA GLN A 58 -0.97 16.06 3.56
C GLN A 58 -1.07 16.35 2.07
N TYR A 59 -1.22 15.28 1.28
CA TYR A 59 -1.36 15.36 -0.16
C TYR A 59 -2.40 14.36 -0.68
N GLY A 60 -3.31 14.82 -1.54
CA GLY A 60 -4.26 13.96 -2.23
C GLY A 60 -3.66 13.42 -3.52
N VAL A 61 -3.63 12.08 -3.67
CA VAL A 61 -3.11 11.41 -4.87
C VAL A 61 -4.16 10.45 -5.41
N THR A 62 -4.33 10.41 -6.73
CA THR A 62 -5.24 9.48 -7.40
C THR A 62 -4.47 8.25 -7.87
N VAL A 63 -4.88 7.07 -7.40
CA VAL A 63 -4.29 5.76 -7.73
C VAL A 63 -5.41 4.83 -8.14
N ASN A 64 -5.30 4.19 -9.30
CA ASN A 64 -6.33 3.27 -9.84
C ASN A 64 -7.75 3.88 -9.84
N GLY A 65 -7.87 5.16 -10.19
CA GLY A 65 -9.15 5.88 -10.23
C GLY A 65 -9.73 6.28 -8.87
N SER A 66 -9.07 5.95 -7.76
CA SER A 66 -9.46 6.36 -6.41
C SER A 66 -8.52 7.41 -5.86
N THR A 67 -9.07 8.47 -5.26
CA THR A 67 -8.27 9.52 -4.63
C THR A 67 -8.07 9.20 -3.16
N ARG A 68 -6.79 9.09 -2.75
CA ARG A 68 -6.39 8.81 -1.38
C ARG A 68 -5.67 10.03 -0.80
N LEU A 69 -5.97 10.34 0.46
CA LEU A 69 -5.28 11.39 1.21
C LEU A 69 -4.12 10.76 1.97
N VAL A 70 -2.89 11.10 1.59
CA VAL A 70 -1.67 10.57 2.23
C VAL A 70 -1.11 11.61 3.19
N THR A 71 -0.81 11.19 4.42
CA THR A 71 -0.17 12.05 5.43
C THR A 71 1.29 11.65 5.64
N SER A 72 2.19 12.62 5.84
CA SER A 72 3.56 12.34 6.25
C SER A 72 3.61 11.55 7.57
N GLY A 73 4.41 10.49 7.61
CA GLY A 73 4.53 9.52 8.69
C GLY A 73 3.70 8.25 8.47
N GLU A 74 2.88 8.20 7.42
CA GLU A 74 2.05 7.06 7.05
C GLU A 74 2.84 6.00 6.26
N MET A 75 2.40 4.74 6.37
CA MET A 75 2.89 3.63 5.57
C MET A 75 1.98 3.47 4.35
N VAL A 76 2.55 3.52 3.15
CA VAL A 76 1.82 3.41 1.88
C VAL A 76 2.27 2.19 1.10
N ASP A 77 1.40 1.70 0.22
CA ASP A 77 1.73 0.65 -0.74
C ASP A 77 2.66 1.18 -1.86
N GLU A 78 3.22 0.26 -2.63
CA GLU A 78 4.12 0.59 -3.74
C GLU A 78 3.42 1.46 -4.79
N GLU A 79 2.17 1.15 -5.14
CA GLU A 79 1.41 1.88 -6.16
C GLU A 79 1.20 3.35 -5.77
N THR A 80 0.86 3.60 -4.50
CA THR A 80 0.70 4.96 -3.97
C THR A 80 2.04 5.67 -3.92
N LEU A 81 3.12 5.00 -3.51
CA LEU A 81 4.47 5.58 -3.55
C LEU A 81 4.85 6.01 -4.98
N GLN A 82 4.67 5.12 -5.96
CA GLN A 82 4.96 5.41 -7.36
C GLN A 82 4.12 6.59 -7.88
N ALA A 83 2.84 6.65 -7.54
CA ALA A 83 1.98 7.76 -7.92
C ALA A 83 2.42 9.09 -7.28
N LEU A 84 2.85 9.07 -6.01
CA LEU A 84 3.39 10.25 -5.32
C LEU A 84 4.71 10.74 -5.96
N ILE A 85 5.58 9.81 -6.35
CA ILE A 85 6.82 10.13 -7.08
C ILE A 85 6.50 10.70 -8.46
N ALA A 86 5.58 10.08 -9.20
CA ALA A 86 5.15 10.53 -10.52
C ALA A 86 4.51 11.93 -10.47
N ALA A 87 3.77 12.24 -9.42
CA ALA A 87 3.22 13.57 -9.17
C ALA A 87 4.28 14.60 -8.74
N GLY A 88 5.52 14.18 -8.49
CA GLY A 88 6.58 15.00 -7.90
C GLY A 88 6.22 15.49 -6.50
N ALA A 89 5.35 14.78 -5.80
CA ALA A 89 4.90 15.11 -4.44
C ALA A 89 5.84 14.57 -3.38
N VAL A 90 6.59 13.50 -3.70
CA VAL A 90 7.58 12.87 -2.81
C VAL A 90 8.91 12.70 -3.56
N ARG A 91 10.03 12.88 -2.85
CA ARG A 91 11.36 12.56 -3.37
C ARG A 91 11.53 11.03 -3.41
N ALA A 92 11.94 10.48 -4.56
CA ALA A 92 12.24 9.07 -4.69
C ALA A 92 13.33 8.66 -3.67
N PRO A 93 13.14 7.58 -2.91
CA PRO A 93 14.23 7.01 -2.11
C PRO A 93 15.36 6.62 -3.06
N LEU A 94 16.58 7.13 -2.80
CA LEU A 94 17.76 6.90 -3.64
C LEU A 94 18.09 5.41 -3.89
N ALA A 95 17.49 4.49 -3.13
CA ALA A 95 17.73 3.05 -3.20
C ALA A 95 16.64 2.24 -3.94
N GLN A 96 15.53 2.86 -4.39
CA GLN A 96 14.36 2.12 -4.90
C GLN A 96 13.78 2.76 -6.16
N ILE A 97 14.62 2.92 -7.18
CA ILE A 97 14.13 3.14 -8.55
C ILE A 97 13.99 1.75 -9.17
N PRO A 98 12.82 1.08 -9.12
CA PRO A 98 12.59 -0.04 -10.00
C PRO A 98 12.74 0.46 -11.45
N PRO A 99 13.40 -0.31 -12.34
CA PRO A 99 13.59 0.11 -13.71
C PRO A 99 12.22 0.41 -14.31
N LYS A 100 12.04 1.67 -14.75
CA LYS A 100 10.89 2.14 -15.51
C LYS A 100 10.51 1.03 -16.48
N ALA A 101 9.34 0.42 -16.29
CA ALA A 101 8.72 -0.44 -17.28
C ALA A 101 8.53 0.41 -18.53
N SER A 102 9.55 0.37 -19.36
CA SER A 102 9.55 0.95 -20.68
C SER A 102 8.50 0.14 -21.41
N LYS A 103 7.43 0.82 -21.78
CA LYS A 103 6.46 0.41 -22.81
C LYS A 103 7.04 -0.74 -23.64
N PRO A 104 6.44 -1.94 -23.72
CA PRO A 104 6.95 -2.94 -24.63
C PRO A 104 6.97 -2.27 -26.01
N ALA A 105 8.17 -2.14 -26.57
CA ALA A 105 8.33 -1.84 -27.96
C ALA A 105 7.57 -2.97 -28.67
N LEU A 106 6.35 -2.66 -29.09
CA LEU A 106 5.60 -3.48 -30.01
C LEU A 106 6.52 -3.64 -31.21
N LEU A 107 7.08 -4.84 -31.35
CA LEU A 107 7.84 -5.25 -32.50
C LEU A 107 6.93 -5.10 -33.72
N ASP A 108 7.19 -4.09 -34.54
CA ASP A 108 6.61 -4.01 -35.88
C ASP A 108 7.45 -4.92 -36.79
N HIS A 109 7.36 -6.23 -36.53
CA HIS A 109 7.76 -7.25 -37.49
C HIS A 109 6.60 -7.43 -38.46
N THR A 110 6.60 -6.65 -39.53
CA THR A 110 5.99 -7.08 -40.79
C THR A 110 7.04 -7.01 -41.88
N GLU A 111 7.91 -8.01 -41.87
CA GLU A 111 8.44 -8.52 -43.13
C GLU A 111 7.24 -9.08 -43.92
N THR A 112 6.97 -8.52 -45.09
CA THR A 112 6.31 -9.26 -46.15
C THR A 112 7.06 -8.94 -47.43
N GLU A 113 7.80 -9.95 -47.87
CA GLU A 113 8.42 -10.07 -49.19
C GLU A 113 7.40 -9.80 -50.31
N GLY A 114 7.92 -9.30 -51.43
CA GLY A 114 7.38 -9.57 -52.77
C GLY A 114 6.29 -8.61 -53.26
N ASP A 115 6.63 -7.77 -54.25
CA ASP A 115 6.40 -8.19 -55.63
C ASP A 115 7.07 -7.24 -56.64
N LEU A 116 7.42 -7.85 -57.78
CA LEU A 116 8.04 -7.26 -58.96
C LEU A 116 7.32 -6.00 -59.46
N TYR A 117 8.08 -5.06 -60.05
CA TYR A 117 8.05 -4.72 -61.49
C TYR A 117 9.27 -3.85 -61.86
#